data_AF-A0A535DAA9-F1
#
_entry.id   AF-A0A535DAA9-F1
#
_cell.length_a   1.000
_cell.length_b   1.000
_cell.length_c   1.000
_cell.angle_alpha   90.00
_cell.angle_beta   90.00
_cell.angle_gamma   90.00
#
_symmetry.space_group_name_H-M   'P 1'
#
loop_
_entity.id
_entity.type
_entity.pdbx_description
1 polymer ?
#
loop_
_entity_poly.entity_id
_entity_poly.type
_entity_poly.pdbx_seq_one_letter_code
_entity_poly.pdbx_strand_id
1 'polypeptide(L)'
;MRIAVDAMGGDHAPAQVLQGASDAATAYGIEVSVVGSPAVVQPMLDNHPRLRLVPSTQVIAMDDHPAQAVRSKPDSSMAVCARLCKEGKADGWISAVNSGAIMAAA
;
A
#
# COMPACT_ATOMS: atom_id res chain seq x y z
N MET A 1 -14.69 2.41 8.40
CA MET A 1 -14.03 1.48 7.47
C MET A 1 -12.60 1.93 7.29
N ARG A 2 -11.65 1.01 7.43
CA ARG A 2 -10.20 1.24 7.41
C ARG A 2 -9.61 0.52 6.19
N ILE A 3 -8.98 1.25 5.28
CA ILE A 3 -8.40 0.67 4.06
C ILE A 3 -6.88 0.85 4.09
N ALA A 4 -6.14 -0.23 3.82
CA ALA A 4 -4.71 -0.17 3.59
C ALA A 4 -4.43 -0.01 2.09
N VAL A 5 -3.55 0.91 1.71
CA VAL A 5 -3.21 1.19 0.32
C VAL A 5 -1.70 1.03 0.14
N ASP A 6 -1.29 0.16 -0.76
CA ASP A 6 0.11 0.03 -1.16
C ASP A 6 0.53 1.26 -1.97
N ALA A 7 1.31 2.14 -1.34
CA ALA A 7 1.75 3.39 -1.95
C ALA A 7 2.91 3.19 -2.93
N MET A 8 3.55 2.01 -2.97
CA MET A 8 4.74 1.78 -3.81
C MET A 8 4.42 1.00 -5.09
N GLY A 9 3.22 0.42 -5.19
CA GLY A 9 2.79 -0.34 -6.36
C GLY A 9 2.17 0.54 -7.45
N GLY A 10 2.61 0.34 -8.70
CA GLY A 10 2.07 0.98 -9.90
C GLY A 10 3.06 1.93 -10.61
N ASP A 11 2.87 2.13 -11.91
CA ASP A 11 3.79 2.88 -12.78
C ASP A 11 3.98 4.36 -12.39
N HIS A 12 2.99 4.91 -11.67
CA HIS A 12 2.96 6.29 -11.22
C HIS A 12 2.94 6.41 -9.68
N ALA A 13 3.35 5.36 -8.98
CA ALA A 13 3.50 5.40 -7.54
C ALA A 13 4.69 6.28 -7.12
N PRO A 14 4.65 6.92 -5.94
CA PRO A 14 3.52 6.95 -5.01
C PRO A 14 2.51 8.08 -5.27
N ALA A 15 2.84 9.07 -6.10
CA ALA A 15 2.10 10.33 -6.19
C ALA A 15 0.61 10.14 -6.54
N GLN A 16 0.31 9.41 -7.61
CA GLN A 16 -1.07 9.17 -8.06
C GLN A 16 -1.85 8.31 -7.06
N VAL A 17 -1.17 7.38 -6.39
CA VAL A 17 -1.77 6.52 -5.37
C VAL A 17 -2.18 7.34 -4.15
N LEU A 18 -1.30 8.23 -3.68
CA LEU A 18 -1.58 9.12 -2.54
C LEU A 18 -2.72 10.10 -2.87
N GLN A 19 -2.75 10.65 -4.09
CA GLN A 19 -3.83 11.52 -4.53
C GLN A 19 -5.18 10.78 -4.49
N GLY A 20 -5.28 9.62 -5.14
CA GLY A 20 -6.50 8.84 -5.16
C GLY A 20 -6.94 8.36 -3.77
N ALA A 21 -5.99 7.96 -2.92
CA ALA A 21 -6.24 7.62 -1.53
C ALA A 21 -6.81 8.81 -0.73
N SER A 22 -6.27 10.01 -0.93
CA SER A 22 -6.72 11.24 -0.29
C SER A 22 -8.12 11.64 -0.74
N ASP A 23 -8.40 11.52 -2.04
CA ASP A 23 -9.72 11.78 -2.62
C ASP A 23 -10.76 10.81 -2.07
N ALA A 24 -10.44 9.52 -2.02
CA ALA A 24 -11.32 8.49 -1.46
C ALA A 24 -11.56 8.68 0.04
N ALA A 25 -10.52 9.01 0.82
CA ALA A 25 -10.66 9.36 2.22
C ALA A 25 -11.68 10.50 2.36
N THR A 26 -11.51 11.58 1.59
CA THR A 26 -12.37 12.76 1.59
C THR A 26 -13.81 12.43 1.21
N ALA A 27 -14.03 11.80 0.05
CA ALA A 27 -15.35 11.54 -0.51
C ALA A 27 -16.17 10.56 0.34
N TYR A 28 -15.54 9.56 0.94
CA TYR A 28 -16.24 8.47 1.64
C TYR A 28 -16.11 8.52 3.16
N GLY A 29 -15.35 9.46 3.72
CA GLY A 29 -15.17 9.56 5.18
C GLY A 29 -14.42 8.35 5.78
N ILE A 30 -13.60 7.66 4.99
CA ILE A 30 -12.88 6.45 5.42
C ILE A 30 -11.50 6.78 6.00
N GLU A 31 -10.97 5.86 6.80
CA GLU A 31 -9.59 5.90 7.28
C GLU A 31 -8.68 5.18 6.28
N VAL A 32 -7.59 5.83 5.88
CA VAL A 32 -6.66 5.27 4.89
C VAL A 32 -5.24 5.23 5.44
N SER A 33 -4.72 4.01 5.55
CA SER A 33 -3.33 3.73 5.89
C SER A 33 -2.56 3.52 4.60
N VAL A 34 -1.61 4.40 4.27
CA VAL A 34 -0.74 4.24 3.11
C VAL A 34 0.54 3.53 3.53
N VAL A 35 0.87 2.45 2.83
CA VAL A 35 2.00 1.59 3.19
C VAL A 35 3.12 1.78 2.19
N GLY A 36 4.31 2.14 2.67
CA GLY A 36 5.44 2.38 1.77
C GLY A 36 6.70 2.84 2.48
N SER A 37 7.74 3.10 1.67
CA SER A 37 9.03 3.59 2.16
C SER A 37 8.88 4.98 2.76
N PRO A 38 9.24 5.21 4.04
CA PRO A 38 9.17 6.53 4.65
C PRO A 38 9.97 7.60 3.90
N ALA A 39 11.13 7.22 3.36
CA ALA A 39 11.99 8.15 2.60
C ALA A 39 11.31 8.67 1.32
N VAL A 40 10.36 7.92 0.76
CA VAL A 40 9.66 8.27 -0.48
C VAL A 40 8.29 8.86 -0.19
N VAL A 41 7.54 8.28 0.75
CA VAL A 41 6.13 8.63 1.00
C VAL A 41 5.99 9.82 1.96
N GLN A 42 6.82 9.89 3.01
CA GLN A 42 6.69 10.94 4.03
C GLN A 42 6.74 12.37 3.48
N PRO A 43 7.64 12.73 2.54
CA PRO A 43 7.70 14.08 1.97
C PRO A 43 6.43 14.50 1.22
N MET A 44 5.62 13.53 0.77
CA MET A 44 4.41 13.80 0.00
C MET A 44 3.16 13.89 0.86
N LEU A 45 3.23 13.41 2.12
CA LEU A 45 2.09 13.35 3.02
C LEU A 45 1.64 14.72 3.56
N ASP A 46 2.48 15.74 3.48
CA ASP A 46 2.12 17.09 3.90
C ASP A 46 0.90 17.63 3.13
N ASN A 47 0.72 17.19 1.89
CA ASN A 47 -0.44 17.53 1.05
C ASN A 47 -1.68 16.64 1.30
N HIS A 48 -1.55 15.61 2.15
CA HIS A 48 -2.57 14.59 2.36
C HIS A 48 -2.82 14.31 3.86
N PRO A 49 -3.35 15.29 4.61
CA PRO A 49 -3.45 15.24 6.09
C PRO A 49 -4.33 14.10 6.63
N ARG A 50 -5.17 13.51 5.78
CA ARG A 50 -6.05 12.38 6.12
C ARG A 50 -5.40 11.01 5.99
N LEU A 51 -4.24 10.94 5.36
CA LEU A 51 -3.51 9.69 5.18
C LEU A 51 -2.61 9.43 6.39
N ARG A 52 -2.33 8.16 6.66
CA ARG A 52 -1.42 7.72 7.72
C ARG A 52 -0.37 6.78 7.14
N LEU A 53 0.91 7.13 7.29
CA LEU A 53 2.00 6.26 6.86
C LEU A 53 2.09 5.02 7.75
N VAL A 54 2.18 3.85 7.11
CA VAL A 54 2.70 2.63 7.70
C VAL A 54 4.01 2.29 6.98
N PRO A 55 5.16 2.33 7.68
CA PRO A 55 6.45 2.05 7.06
C PRO A 55 6.54 0.63 6.48
N SER A 56 7.20 0.51 5.34
CA SER A 56 7.70 -0.75 4.79
C SER A 56 9.10 -0.54 4.20
N THR A 57 9.92 -1.60 4.17
CA THR A 57 11.30 -1.51 3.68
C THR A 57 11.53 -2.14 2.31
N GLN A 58 10.56 -2.92 1.80
CA GLN A 58 10.68 -3.62 0.53
C GLN A 58 9.55 -3.24 -0.44
N VAL A 59 9.74 -3.56 -1.71
CA VAL A 59 8.74 -3.39 -2.77
C VAL A 59 8.78 -4.64 -3.67
N ILE A 60 7.62 -5.18 -4.02
CA ILE A 60 7.49 -6.19 -5.07
C ILE A 60 7.43 -5.43 -6.40
N ALA A 61 8.35 -5.74 -7.31
CA ALA A 61 8.42 -5.12 -8.61
C ALA A 61 7.47 -5.80 -9.61
N MET A 62 7.19 -5.15 -10.74
CA MET A 62 6.27 -5.70 -11.75
C MET A 62 6.82 -6.94 -12.44
N ASP A 63 8.14 -7.06 -12.55
CA ASP A 63 8.89 -8.15 -13.18
C ASP A 63 9.25 -9.30 -12.20
N ASP A 64 8.95 -9.14 -10.92
CA ASP A 64 9.19 -10.18 -9.92
C ASP A 64 8.33 -11.42 -10.18
N HIS A 65 8.90 -12.61 -9.96
CA HIS A 65 8.13 -13.84 -9.98
C HIS A 65 7.15 -13.88 -8.78
N PRO A 66 5.81 -13.90 -9.01
CA PRO A 66 4.81 -13.63 -7.98
C PRO A 66 4.96 -14.41 -6.67
N ALA A 67 4.94 -15.75 -6.76
CA ALA A 67 4.95 -16.62 -5.58
C ALA A 67 6.27 -16.55 -4.81
N GLN A 68 7.37 -16.23 -5.49
CA GLN A 68 8.67 -16.11 -4.86
C GLN A 68 8.78 -14.76 -4.14
N ALA A 69 8.33 -13.69 -4.80
CA ALA A 69 8.40 -12.33 -4.28
C ALA A 69 7.63 -12.15 -2.97
N VAL A 70 6.42 -12.69 -2.88
CA VAL A 70 5.61 -12.66 -1.65
C VAL A 70 6.34 -13.34 -0.48
N ARG A 71 7.06 -14.43 -0.74
CA ARG A 71 7.81 -15.17 0.29
C ARG A 71 9.13 -14.51 0.66
N SER A 72 9.85 -13.95 -0.32
CA SER A 72 11.17 -13.37 -0.11
C SER A 72 11.13 -11.92 0.38
N LYS A 73 10.00 -11.22 0.19
CA LYS A 73 9.81 -9.81 0.57
C LYS A 73 8.66 -9.66 1.59
N PRO A 74 8.78 -10.23 2.81
CA PRO A 74 7.72 -10.20 3.82
C PRO A 74 7.44 -8.79 4.38
N ASP A 75 8.37 -7.84 4.17
CA ASP A 75 8.20 -6.43 4.54
C ASP A 75 8.00 -5.54 3.31
N SER A 76 7.45 -6.12 2.22
CA SER A 76 7.00 -5.33 1.07
C SER A 76 5.76 -4.52 1.42
N SER A 77 5.61 -3.34 0.83
CA SER A 77 4.42 -2.50 1.03
C SER A 77 3.11 -3.28 0.84
N MET A 78 3.04 -4.12 -0.19
CA MET A 78 1.93 -5.04 -0.44
C MET A 78 1.75 -6.09 0.67
N ALA A 79 2.83 -6.78 1.10
CA ALA A 79 2.73 -7.78 2.17
C ALA A 79 2.31 -7.15 3.51
N VAL A 80 2.77 -5.93 3.79
CA VAL A 80 2.39 -5.18 4.98
C VAL A 80 0.91 -4.77 4.92
N CYS A 81 0.38 -4.36 3.76
CA CYS A 81 -1.07 -4.16 3.56
C CYS A 81 -1.90 -5.39 3.93
N ALA A 82 -1.53 -6.56 3.38
CA ALA A 82 -2.19 -7.82 3.67
C ALA A 82 -2.10 -8.19 5.16
N ARG A 83 -0.93 -7.97 5.79
CA ARG A 83 -0.71 -8.17 7.22
C ARG A 83 -1.63 -7.30 8.08
N LEU A 84 -1.83 -6.03 7.74
CA LEU A 84 -2.74 -5.14 8.47
C LEU A 84 -4.18 -5.67 8.47
N CYS A 85 -4.63 -6.25 7.36
CA CYS A 85 -5.96 -6.88 7.29
C CYS A 85 -6.02 -8.13 8.16
N LYS A 86 -5.01 -9.01 8.05
CA LYS A 86 -4.91 -10.22 8.89
C LYS A 86 -4.90 -9.91 10.39
N GLU A 87 -4.29 -8.80 10.80
CA GLU A 87 -4.23 -8.34 12.18
C GLU A 87 -5.47 -7.55 12.64
N GLY A 88 -6.48 -7.38 11.78
CA GLY A 88 -7.69 -6.61 12.09
C GLY A 88 -7.47 -5.09 12.21
N LYS A 89 -6.34 -4.60 11.70
CA LYS A 89 -5.99 -3.16 11.67
C LYS A 89 -6.51 -2.46 10.42
N ALA A 90 -6.84 -3.20 9.37
CA ALA A 90 -7.55 -2.74 8.19
C ALA A 90 -8.69 -3.72 7.87
N ASP A 91 -9.74 -3.22 7.23
CA ASP A 91 -10.91 -4.00 6.82
C ASP A 91 -10.77 -4.50 5.36
N GLY A 92 -9.83 -3.91 4.60
CA GLY A 92 -9.48 -4.31 3.25
C GLY A 92 -8.21 -3.60 2.77
N TRP A 93 -7.64 -4.07 1.66
CA TRP A 93 -6.45 -3.48 1.08
C TRP A 93 -6.46 -3.44 -0.45
N ILE A 94 -5.71 -2.50 -1.01
CA ILE A 94 -5.60 -2.26 -2.45
C ILE A 94 -4.12 -2.10 -2.83
N SER A 95 -3.72 -2.68 -3.96
CA SER A 95 -2.41 -2.46 -4.57
C SER A 95 -2.55 -2.46 -6.10
N ALA A 96 -1.68 -1.70 -6.76
CA ALA A 96 -1.54 -1.67 -8.22
C ALA A 96 -0.26 -2.39 -8.71
N VAL A 97 0.25 -3.35 -7.93
CA VAL A 97 1.38 -4.19 -8.32
C VAL A 97 0.93 -5.41 -9.15
N ASN A 98 1.87 -6.26 -9.53
CA ASN A 98 1.66 -7.52 -10.23
C ASN A 98 0.47 -8.31 -9.66
N SER A 99 -0.55 -8.55 -10.48
CA SER A 99 -1.79 -9.22 -10.07
C SER A 99 -1.56 -10.64 -9.56
N GLY A 100 -0.54 -11.36 -10.07
CA GLY A 100 -0.16 -12.66 -9.55
C GLY A 100 0.37 -12.58 -8.12
N ALA A 101 1.08 -11.51 -7.78
CA ALA A 101 1.61 -11.30 -6.43
C ALA A 101 0.48 -10.95 -5.46
N ILE A 102 -0.50 -10.15 -5.93
CA ILE A 102 -1.73 -9.85 -5.18
C ILE A 102 -2.48 -11.14 -4.85
N MET A 103 -2.73 -12.01 -5.85
CA MET A 103 -3.41 -13.29 -5.62
C MET A 103 -2.65 -14.23 -4.68
N ALA A 104 -1.31 -14.19 -4.69
CA ALA A 104 -0.50 -15.03 -3.82
C ALA A 104 -0.43 -14.53 -2.37
N ALA A 105 -0.76 -13.26 -2.11
CA ALA A 105 -0.72 -12.65 -0.77
C ALA A 105 -2.09 -12.46 -0.11
N ALA A 106 -3.17 -12.55 -0.90
CA ALA A 106 -4.55 -12.43 -0.43
C ALA A 106 -5.03 -13.61 0.43
#